data_AF-A0A090KUH0-F1
#
_entry.id   AF-A0A090KUH0-F1
#
_cell.length_a   1.000
_cell.length_b   1.000
_cell.length_c   1.000
_cell.angle_alpha   90.00
_cell.angle_beta   90.00
_cell.angle_gamma   90.00
#
_symmetry.space_group_name_H-M   'P 1'
#
loop_
_entity.id
_entity.type
_entity.pdbx_description
1 polymer ?
#
loop_
_entity_poly.entity_id
_entity_poly.type
_entity_poly.pdbx_seq_one_letter_code
_entity_poly.pdbx_strand_id
1 'polypeptide(L)'
;MDINNLWNNLLSKGLSLGIPYDTIKLAKKVAYNLLAEDEDWTKSQLEEKKKTHGENFWITNNSEHCYCFYYTNTAFRNIQTINPSWPKDINKLKIFIIGEINLLYKTWYYYNKYQKLERESNEEHQKMRNELRSKKKSKFEKNQNGNKKNFKEKSDKRNRNNNYKEEMELFNRLQQYSRKTDTITFLKNAHKNRIDCLLSKIMQMLSYLVGVISFIKI
;
A
#
# COMPACT_ATOMS: atom_id res chain seq x y z
N MET A 1 2.18 -20.55 19.51
CA MET A 1 3.45 -20.31 18.79
C MET A 1 3.28 -19.05 17.98
N ASP A 2 4.13 -18.04 18.16
CA ASP A 2 4.09 -16.81 17.37
C ASP A 2 4.26 -17.12 15.87
N ILE A 3 3.48 -16.44 15.03
CA ILE A 3 3.43 -16.65 13.59
C ILE A 3 4.76 -16.33 12.92
N ASN A 4 5.50 -15.33 13.42
CA ASN A 4 6.83 -15.00 12.92
C ASN A 4 7.84 -16.11 13.25
N ASN A 5 7.74 -16.69 14.45
CA ASN A 5 8.55 -17.85 14.84
C ASN A 5 8.22 -19.08 14.01
N LEU A 6 6.94 -19.34 13.73
CA LEU A 6 6.53 -20.41 12.83
C LEU A 6 7.12 -20.21 11.42
N TRP A 7 6.98 -19.01 10.86
CA TRP A 7 7.53 -18.67 9.55
C TRP A 7 9.05 -18.89 9.48
N ASN A 8 9.79 -18.37 10.44
CA ASN A 8 11.25 -18.52 10.49
C ASN A 8 11.67 -19.99 10.61
N ASN A 9 10.96 -20.76 11.43
CA ASN A 9 11.21 -22.19 11.57
C ASN A 9 10.91 -22.96 10.28
N LEU A 10 9.81 -22.66 9.60
CA LEU A 10 9.44 -23.29 8.33
C LEU A 10 10.46 -22.97 7.23
N LEU A 11 10.94 -21.74 7.13
CA LEU A 11 11.98 -21.36 6.18
C LEU A 11 13.33 -22.03 6.49
N SER A 12 13.70 -22.13 7.77
CA SER A 12 14.90 -22.85 8.20
C SER A 12 14.82 -24.33 7.85
N LYS A 13 13.67 -24.96 8.06
CA LYS A 13 13.43 -26.34 7.64
C LYS A 13 13.44 -26.46 6.12
N GLY A 14 12.82 -25.53 5.39
CA GLY A 14 12.86 -25.48 3.92
C GLY A 14 14.28 -25.54 3.35
N LEU A 15 15.22 -24.82 3.97
CA LEU A 15 16.65 -24.88 3.64
C LEU A 15 17.20 -26.31 3.80
N SER A 16 16.99 -26.92 4.97
CA SER A 16 17.46 -28.31 5.23
C SER A 16 16.84 -29.35 4.30
N LEU A 17 15.70 -29.01 3.68
CA LEU A 17 14.97 -29.87 2.76
C LEU A 17 15.35 -29.61 1.28
N GLY A 18 16.32 -28.74 1.01
CA GLY A 18 16.88 -28.51 -0.33
C GLY A 18 16.25 -27.35 -1.10
N ILE A 19 15.50 -26.46 -0.45
CA ILE A 19 15.12 -25.18 -1.07
C ILE A 19 16.36 -24.26 -1.08
N PRO A 20 16.74 -23.67 -2.23
CA PRO A 20 17.91 -22.82 -2.33
C PRO A 20 17.91 -21.67 -1.33
N TYR A 21 19.10 -21.39 -0.76
CA TYR A 21 19.27 -20.33 0.23
C TYR A 21 18.86 -18.95 -0.27
N ASP A 22 19.18 -18.61 -1.52
CA ASP A 22 18.81 -17.32 -2.12
C ASP A 22 17.29 -17.17 -2.24
N THR A 23 16.58 -18.25 -2.55
CA THR A 23 15.12 -18.27 -2.55
C THR A 23 14.58 -18.00 -1.13
N ILE A 24 15.10 -18.68 -0.11
CA ILE A 24 14.71 -18.43 1.29
C ILE A 24 15.00 -16.97 1.70
N LYS A 25 16.13 -16.40 1.28
CA LYS A 25 16.46 -14.99 1.52
C LYS A 25 15.43 -14.04 0.91
N LEU A 26 14.94 -14.29 -0.31
CA LEU A 26 13.89 -13.48 -0.93
C LEU A 26 12.61 -13.48 -0.09
N ALA A 27 12.17 -14.65 0.37
CA ALA A 27 10.98 -14.78 1.22
C ALA A 27 11.14 -14.01 2.54
N LYS A 28 12.29 -14.15 3.21
CA LYS A 28 12.62 -13.38 4.42
C LYS A 28 12.61 -11.87 4.18
N LYS A 29 13.21 -11.43 3.08
CA LYS A 29 13.28 -10.01 2.71
C LYS A 29 11.88 -9.40 2.55
N VAL A 30 10.97 -10.08 1.85
CA VAL A 30 9.60 -9.58 1.66
C VAL A 30 8.87 -9.50 3.00
N ALA A 31 8.90 -10.57 3.81
CA ALA A 31 8.24 -10.59 5.12
C ALA A 31 8.79 -9.49 6.06
N TYR A 32 10.11 -9.31 6.13
CA TYR A 32 10.73 -8.26 6.94
C TYR A 32 10.31 -6.86 6.50
N ASN A 33 10.28 -6.57 5.19
CA ASN A 33 9.89 -5.25 4.71
C ASN A 33 8.41 -4.94 4.95
N LEU A 34 7.54 -5.93 4.91
CA LEU A 34 6.12 -5.78 5.27
C LEU A 34 5.99 -5.48 6.78
N LEU A 35 6.76 -6.17 7.62
CA LEU A 35 6.80 -5.89 9.05
C LEU A 35 7.25 -4.45 9.33
N ALA A 36 8.33 -4.00 8.67
CA ALA A 36 8.83 -2.64 8.80
C ALA A 36 7.79 -1.59 8.32
N GLU A 37 7.10 -1.83 7.20
CA GLU A 37 6.00 -0.96 6.73
C GLU A 37 4.90 -0.84 7.80
N ASP A 38 4.56 -1.96 8.43
CA ASP A 38 3.53 -2.01 9.45
C ASP A 38 3.92 -1.24 10.72
N GLU A 39 5.17 -1.37 11.16
CA GLU A 39 5.73 -0.63 12.28
C GLU A 39 5.72 0.89 12.02
N ASP A 40 6.12 1.32 10.82
CA ASP A 40 6.14 2.74 10.45
C ASP A 40 4.74 3.33 10.34
N TRP A 41 3.80 2.58 9.78
CA TRP A 41 2.38 2.97 9.77
C TRP A 41 1.84 3.10 11.20
N THR A 42 2.17 2.14 12.07
CA THR A 42 1.76 2.14 13.47
C THR A 42 2.25 3.39 14.20
N LYS A 43 3.55 3.72 14.06
CA LYS A 43 4.13 4.95 14.63
C LYS A 43 3.39 6.19 14.15
N SER A 44 3.10 6.27 12.86
CA SER A 44 2.39 7.40 12.26
C SER A 44 0.96 7.57 12.84
N GLN A 45 0.23 6.46 13.01
CA GLN A 45 -1.10 6.49 13.62
C GLN A 45 -1.07 6.87 15.11
N LEU A 46 -0.06 6.41 15.84
CA LEU A 46 0.14 6.80 17.24
C LEU A 46 0.41 8.31 17.36
N GLU A 47 1.27 8.87 16.50
CA GLU A 47 1.55 10.31 16.47
C GLU A 47 0.31 11.14 16.14
N GLU A 48 -0.51 10.69 15.18
CA GLU A 48 -1.77 11.36 14.83
C GLU A 48 -2.73 11.37 16.02
N LYS A 49 -2.95 10.21 16.65
CA LYS A 49 -3.81 10.11 17.83
C LYS A 49 -3.28 10.92 19.01
N LYS A 50 -1.97 10.97 19.25
CA LYS A 50 -1.34 11.87 20.24
C LYS A 50 -1.66 13.33 19.95
N LYS A 51 -1.58 13.77 18.70
CA LYS A 51 -1.90 15.16 18.31
C LYS A 51 -3.37 15.50 18.54
N THR A 52 -4.28 14.57 18.25
CA THR A 52 -5.73 14.81 18.36
C THR A 52 -6.24 14.72 19.80
N HIS A 53 -5.70 13.82 20.61
CA HIS A 53 -6.27 13.46 21.91
C HIS A 53 -5.32 13.70 23.10
N GLY A 54 -4.12 14.23 22.85
CA GLY A 54 -3.09 14.46 23.87
C GLY A 54 -2.25 13.22 24.17
N GLU A 55 -1.20 13.39 24.97
CA GLU A 55 -0.21 12.33 25.26
C GLU A 55 -0.76 11.15 26.08
N ASN A 56 -1.92 11.31 26.71
CA ASN A 56 -2.54 10.31 27.60
C ASN A 56 -3.79 9.66 27.01
N PHE A 57 -3.98 9.73 25.69
CA PHE A 57 -5.20 9.25 25.04
C PHE A 57 -5.50 7.76 25.28
N TRP A 58 -4.47 6.96 25.55
CA TRP A 58 -4.56 5.54 25.93
C TRP A 58 -5.16 5.30 27.31
N ILE A 59 -5.10 6.28 28.21
CA ILE A 59 -5.62 6.19 29.59
C ILE A 59 -7.05 6.72 29.67
N THR A 60 -7.38 7.74 28.86
CA THR A 60 -8.65 8.47 28.97
C THR A 60 -9.76 7.95 28.06
N ASN A 61 -9.44 7.09 27.08
CA ASN A 61 -10.39 6.64 26.06
C ASN A 61 -10.60 5.11 26.13
N ASN A 62 -11.15 4.63 27.26
CA ASN A 62 -11.40 3.19 27.51
C ASN A 62 -12.42 2.53 26.56
N SER A 63 -13.18 3.30 25.79
CA SER A 63 -14.15 2.79 24.79
C SER A 63 -13.57 2.67 23.38
N GLU A 64 -12.45 3.35 23.08
CA GLU A 64 -11.73 3.24 21.81
C GLU A 64 -10.35 2.61 22.04
N HIS A 65 -10.34 1.38 22.56
CA HIS A 65 -9.17 0.53 22.34
C HIS A 65 -9.01 0.41 20.81
N CYS A 66 -8.04 1.10 20.23
CA CYS A 66 -7.78 1.05 18.79
C CYS A 66 -7.39 -0.39 18.43
N TYR A 67 -8.39 -1.19 18.01
CA TYR A 67 -8.22 -2.55 17.49
C TYR A 67 -7.10 -2.63 16.44
N CYS A 68 -6.89 -1.52 15.73
CA CYS A 68 -5.80 -1.28 14.79
C CYS A 68 -4.39 -1.57 15.35
N PHE A 69 -4.15 -1.47 16.66
CA PHE A 69 -2.84 -1.69 17.30
C PHE A 69 -2.64 -3.10 17.86
N TYR A 70 -3.68 -3.94 17.92
CA TYR A 70 -3.54 -5.32 18.40
C TYR A 70 -3.05 -6.29 17.31
N TYR A 71 -3.10 -5.86 16.04
CA TYR A 71 -2.66 -6.64 14.88
C TYR A 71 -1.35 -6.11 14.25
N THR A 72 -0.68 -5.16 14.91
CA THR A 72 0.63 -4.67 14.49
C THR A 72 1.69 -5.63 15.02
N ASN A 73 2.79 -5.84 14.28
CA ASN A 73 3.90 -6.79 14.54
C ASN A 73 3.87 -8.12 13.75
N THR A 74 3.07 -8.23 12.69
CA THR A 74 3.19 -9.38 11.78
C THR A 74 2.95 -9.00 10.33
N ALA A 75 3.84 -9.48 9.45
CA ALA A 75 3.65 -9.43 8.00
C ALA A 75 2.48 -10.31 7.51
N PHE A 76 1.88 -11.10 8.41
CA PHE A 76 0.85 -12.09 8.14
C PHE A 76 -0.52 -11.63 8.63
N ARG A 77 -0.92 -10.42 8.26
CA ARG A 77 -2.20 -9.79 8.69
C ARG A 77 -3.43 -10.61 8.31
N ASN A 78 -3.38 -11.26 7.15
CA ASN A 78 -4.50 -12.01 6.57
C ASN A 78 -4.06 -13.42 6.14
N ILE A 79 -3.74 -14.30 7.10
CA ILE A 79 -3.51 -15.70 6.75
C ILE A 79 -4.83 -16.33 6.34
N GLN A 80 -4.96 -16.65 5.06
CA GLN A 80 -6.13 -17.33 4.53
C GLN A 80 -5.86 -18.83 4.45
N THR A 81 -6.84 -19.64 4.81
CA THR A 81 -6.85 -21.06 4.47
C THR A 81 -6.95 -21.18 2.95
N ILE A 82 -5.95 -21.79 2.31
CA ILE A 82 -5.92 -21.92 0.85
C ILE A 82 -6.21 -23.38 0.52
N ASN A 83 -7.12 -23.62 -0.41
CA ASN A 83 -7.35 -24.97 -0.90
C ASN A 83 -6.07 -25.51 -1.53
N PRO A 84 -5.56 -26.67 -1.06
CA PRO A 84 -4.29 -27.21 -1.54
C PRO A 84 -4.40 -27.63 -2.99
N SER A 85 -3.91 -26.76 -3.89
CA SER A 85 -3.77 -27.03 -5.32
C SER A 85 -2.34 -27.41 -5.73
N TRP A 86 -1.45 -27.62 -4.76
CA TRP A 86 -0.04 -27.93 -4.99
C TRP A 86 0.22 -29.45 -5.09
N PRO A 87 1.32 -29.86 -5.74
CA PRO A 87 1.69 -31.26 -5.87
C PRO A 87 1.91 -31.94 -4.51
N LYS A 88 1.51 -33.21 -4.39
CA LYS A 88 1.82 -34.06 -3.23
C LYS A 88 3.22 -34.68 -3.28
N ASP A 89 3.78 -34.81 -4.49
CA ASP A 89 5.16 -35.27 -4.68
C ASP A 89 6.15 -34.25 -4.08
N ILE A 90 7.09 -34.74 -3.27
CA ILE A 90 8.04 -33.90 -2.51
C ILE A 90 8.91 -33.05 -3.45
N ASN A 91 9.42 -33.62 -4.53
CA ASN A 91 10.33 -32.91 -5.44
C ASN A 91 9.58 -31.86 -6.25
N LYS A 92 8.39 -32.19 -6.76
CA LYS A 92 7.51 -31.23 -7.43
C LYS A 92 7.05 -30.12 -6.49
N LEU A 93 6.75 -30.43 -5.23
CA LEU A 93 6.38 -29.44 -4.22
C LEU A 93 7.51 -28.44 -3.95
N LYS A 94 8.77 -28.90 -3.86
CA LYS A 94 9.93 -28.01 -3.70
C LYS A 94 10.04 -27.01 -4.86
N ILE A 95 9.94 -27.50 -6.11
CA ILE A 95 9.96 -26.66 -7.31
C ILE A 95 8.82 -25.63 -7.25
N PHE A 96 7.64 -26.06 -6.82
CA PHE A 96 6.47 -25.21 -6.70
C PHE A 96 6.66 -24.11 -5.63
N ILE A 97 7.21 -24.45 -4.45
CA ILE A 97 7.55 -23.47 -3.40
C ILE A 97 8.56 -22.44 -3.93
N ILE A 98 9.58 -22.86 -4.68
CA ILE A 98 10.56 -21.95 -5.28
C ILE A 98 9.88 -20.97 -6.24
N GLY A 99 9.00 -21.47 -7.11
CA GLY A 99 8.23 -20.63 -8.04
C GLY A 99 7.35 -19.61 -7.31
N GLU A 100 6.66 -20.02 -6.26
CA GLU A 100 5.78 -19.15 -5.47
C GLU A 100 6.56 -18.10 -4.68
N ILE A 101 7.75 -18.41 -4.15
CA ILE A 101 8.63 -17.42 -3.52
C ILE A 101 9.15 -16.39 -4.54
N ASN A 102 9.52 -16.82 -5.76
CA ASN A 102 9.91 -15.90 -6.82
C ASN A 102 8.75 -14.99 -7.24
N LEU A 103 7.54 -15.55 -7.34
CA LEU A 103 6.33 -14.78 -7.61
C LEU A 103 6.03 -13.78 -6.49
N LEU A 104 6.20 -14.18 -5.22
CA LEU A 104 6.09 -13.29 -4.05
C LEU A 104 7.03 -12.10 -4.19
N TYR A 105 8.31 -12.34 -4.49
CA TYR A 105 9.29 -11.27 -4.65
C TYR A 105 8.95 -10.33 -5.80
N LYS A 106 8.53 -10.86 -6.96
CA LYS A 106 8.10 -10.03 -8.11
C LYS A 106 6.84 -9.22 -7.79
N THR A 107 5.88 -9.81 -7.07
CA THR A 107 4.65 -9.13 -6.65
C THR A 107 4.97 -7.99 -5.69
N TRP A 108 5.88 -8.21 -4.73
CA TRP A 108 6.38 -7.18 -3.83
C TRP A 108 7.10 -6.04 -4.55
N TYR A 109 7.92 -6.35 -5.56
CA TYR A 109 8.55 -5.33 -6.40
C TYR A 109 7.52 -4.42 -7.09
N TYR A 110 6.46 -4.99 -7.67
CA TYR A 110 5.39 -4.20 -8.30
C TYR A 110 4.57 -3.42 -7.30
N TYR A 111 4.28 -4.00 -6.13
CA TYR A 111 3.64 -3.27 -5.03
C TYR A 111 4.41 -1.99 -4.67
N ASN A 112 5.73 -2.09 -4.43
CA ASN A 112 6.57 -0.93 -4.13
C ASN A 112 6.60 0.08 -5.27
N LYS A 113 6.63 -0.38 -6.52
CA LYS A 113 6.54 0.50 -7.70
C LYS A 113 5.25 1.32 -7.67
N TYR A 114 4.10 0.70 -7.42
CA TYR A 114 2.82 1.42 -7.36
C TYR A 114 2.68 2.29 -6.12
N GLN A 115 3.24 1.87 -4.98
CA GLN A 115 3.29 2.71 -3.78
C GLN A 115 4.09 4.00 -4.03
N LYS A 116 5.22 3.93 -4.75
CA LYS A 116 5.98 5.12 -5.15
C LYS A 116 5.19 6.02 -6.09
N LEU A 117 4.58 5.43 -7.13
CA LEU A 117 3.77 6.17 -8.10
C LEU A 117 2.55 6.85 -7.46
N GLU A 118 1.95 6.23 -6.44
CA GLU A 118 0.84 6.81 -5.69
C GLU A 118 1.30 8.05 -4.90
N ARG A 119 2.44 7.98 -4.21
CA ARG A 119 3.01 9.14 -3.50
C ARG A 119 3.27 10.30 -4.45
N GLU A 120 3.96 10.05 -5.57
CA GLU A 120 4.24 11.05 -6.60
C GLU A 120 2.95 11.66 -7.16
N SER A 121 1.96 10.81 -7.49
CA SER A 121 0.69 11.28 -8.06
C SER A 121 -0.14 12.06 -7.06
N ASN A 122 -0.11 11.72 -5.76
CA ASN A 122 -0.81 12.45 -4.72
C ASN A 122 -0.21 13.83 -4.47
N GLU A 123 1.13 13.94 -4.49
CA GLU A 123 1.82 15.24 -4.40
C GLU A 123 1.46 16.15 -5.58
N GLU A 124 1.47 15.62 -6.80
CA GLU A 124 1.06 16.35 -8.01
C GLU A 124 -0.43 16.76 -7.95
N HIS A 125 -1.31 15.84 -7.54
CA HIS A 125 -2.74 16.13 -7.39
C HIS A 125 -2.97 17.24 -6.36
N GLN A 126 -2.22 17.24 -5.26
CA GLN A 126 -2.31 18.28 -4.24
C GLN A 126 -1.78 19.64 -4.75
N LYS A 127 -0.70 19.65 -5.51
CA LYS A 127 -0.19 20.87 -6.17
C LYS A 127 -1.24 21.47 -7.11
N MET A 128 -1.85 20.68 -7.98
CA MET A 128 -2.91 21.16 -8.88
C MET A 128 -4.17 21.64 -8.14
N ARG A 129 -4.56 20.98 -7.04
CA ARG A 129 -5.65 21.46 -6.19
C ARG A 129 -5.33 22.82 -5.57
N ASN A 130 -4.08 23.02 -5.14
CA ASN A 130 -3.64 24.30 -4.59
C ASN A 130 -3.60 25.40 -5.66
N GLU A 131 -3.15 25.09 -6.88
CA GLU A 131 -3.21 26.02 -8.02
C GLU A 131 -4.65 26.41 -8.39
N LEU A 132 -5.59 25.47 -8.37
CA LEU A 132 -7.01 25.79 -8.54
C LEU A 132 -7.52 26.74 -7.45
N ARG A 133 -7.15 26.49 -6.19
CA ARG A 133 -7.57 27.31 -5.06
C ARG A 133 -7.00 28.73 -5.14
N SER A 134 -5.74 28.89 -5.53
CA SER A 134 -5.11 30.20 -5.71
C SER A 134 -5.73 30.98 -6.88
N LYS A 135 -5.98 30.32 -8.02
CA LYS A 135 -6.70 30.93 -9.15
C LYS A 135 -8.12 31.37 -8.76
N LYS A 136 -8.86 30.57 -7.99
CA LYS A 136 -10.21 30.93 -7.48
C LYS A 136 -10.19 32.08 -6.47
N LYS A 137 -9.19 32.16 -5.57
CA LYS A 137 -9.05 33.27 -4.60
C LYS A 137 -8.90 34.64 -5.29
N SER A 138 -8.17 34.71 -6.41
CA SER A 138 -7.96 35.98 -7.13
C SER A 138 -9.23 36.64 -7.70
N LYS A 139 -10.31 35.86 -7.94
CA LYS A 139 -11.61 36.39 -8.40
C LYS A 139 -12.43 37.02 -7.27
N PHE A 140 -12.23 36.60 -6.02
CA PHE A 140 -12.98 37.13 -4.87
C PHE A 140 -12.34 38.37 -4.26
N GLU A 141 -11.00 38.45 -4.20
CA GLU A 141 -10.30 39.64 -3.68
C GLU A 141 -10.38 40.85 -4.63
N LYS A 142 -10.48 40.64 -5.95
CA LYS A 142 -10.72 41.73 -6.91
C LYS A 142 -12.09 42.39 -6.79
N ASN A 143 -13.07 41.74 -6.16
CA ASN A 143 -14.43 42.26 -6.00
C ASN A 143 -14.66 43.03 -4.70
N GLN A 144 -13.70 43.08 -3.78
CA GLN A 144 -13.89 43.76 -2.48
C GLN A 144 -13.29 45.18 -2.40
N ASN A 145 -12.50 45.63 -3.37
CA ASN A 145 -11.87 46.97 -3.35
C ASN A 145 -12.24 47.92 -4.51
N GLY A 146 -13.35 47.70 -5.20
CA GLY A 146 -13.74 48.50 -6.37
C GLY A 146 -14.92 49.44 -6.14
N ASN A 147 -14.74 50.51 -5.36
CA ASN A 147 -15.73 51.58 -5.26
C ASN A 147 -15.62 52.52 -6.50
N LYS A 148 -16.76 52.71 -7.20
CA LYS A 148 -17.09 53.75 -8.22
C LYS A 148 -15.95 54.32 -9.10
N LYS A 149 -15.98 54.00 -10.40
CA LYS A 149 -15.79 55.00 -11.48
C LYS A 149 -16.30 54.49 -12.83
N ASN A 150 -17.19 55.26 -13.44
CA ASN A 150 -17.70 55.12 -14.79
C ASN A 150 -16.53 55.04 -15.80
N PHE A 151 -16.40 53.95 -16.56
CA PHE A 151 -15.63 53.95 -17.80
C PHE A 151 -16.29 53.04 -18.83
N LYS A 152 -16.49 53.61 -20.02
CA LYS A 152 -17.10 52.99 -21.20
C LYS A 152 -16.59 51.57 -21.44
N GLU A 153 -17.52 50.65 -21.65
CA GLU A 153 -17.26 49.32 -22.19
C GLU A 153 -16.56 49.43 -23.56
N LYS A 154 -15.24 49.19 -23.58
CA LYS A 154 -14.56 48.63 -24.75
C LYS A 154 -14.10 47.23 -24.40
N SER A 155 -15.03 46.30 -24.62
CA SER A 155 -14.81 44.94 -25.12
C SER A 155 -13.37 44.38 -25.09
N ASP A 156 -13.02 43.72 -23.98
CA ASP A 156 -12.03 42.63 -23.96
C ASP A 156 -12.74 41.27 -24.07
N LYS A 157 -13.49 41.08 -25.16
CA LYS A 157 -14.15 39.79 -25.47
C LYS A 157 -13.13 38.67 -25.77
N ARG A 158 -11.90 39.02 -26.14
CA ARG A 158 -10.82 38.05 -26.47
C ARG A 158 -10.24 37.35 -25.23
N ASN A 159 -10.18 38.01 -24.06
CA ASN A 159 -9.61 37.42 -22.85
C ASN A 159 -10.55 36.46 -22.09
N ARG A 160 -11.88 36.58 -22.25
CA ARG A 160 -12.84 35.66 -21.60
C ARG A 160 -12.79 34.24 -22.19
N ASN A 161 -12.57 34.11 -23.51
CA ASN A 161 -12.45 32.80 -24.15
C ASN A 161 -11.14 32.07 -23.79
N ASN A 162 -10.02 32.79 -23.63
CA ASN A 162 -8.75 32.19 -23.18
C ASN A 162 -8.83 31.68 -21.73
N ASN A 163 -9.42 32.45 -20.81
CA ASN A 163 -9.59 32.01 -19.42
C ASN A 163 -10.47 30.76 -19.27
N TYR A 164 -11.55 30.65 -20.06
CA TYR A 164 -12.41 29.47 -20.03
C TYR A 164 -11.69 28.23 -20.58
N LYS A 165 -10.92 28.38 -21.67
CA LYS A 165 -10.12 27.31 -22.25
C LYS A 165 -9.04 26.81 -21.28
N GLU A 166 -8.34 27.71 -20.60
CA GLU A 166 -7.34 27.36 -19.58
C GLU A 166 -7.96 26.69 -18.34
N GLU A 167 -9.13 27.16 -17.88
CA GLU A 167 -9.86 26.51 -16.77
C GLU A 167 -10.35 25.11 -17.15
N MET A 168 -10.84 24.93 -18.38
CA MET A 168 -11.31 23.64 -18.90
C MET A 168 -10.15 22.66 -19.13
N GLU A 169 -9.01 23.13 -19.60
CA GLU A 169 -7.78 22.33 -19.74
C GLU A 169 -7.25 21.86 -18.38
N LEU A 170 -7.30 22.73 -17.37
CA LEU A 170 -6.87 22.39 -16.01
C LEU A 170 -7.84 21.41 -15.33
N PHE A 171 -9.14 21.53 -15.58
CA PHE A 171 -10.13 20.55 -15.12
C PHE A 171 -9.97 19.19 -15.79
N ASN A 172 -9.75 19.16 -17.11
CA ASN A 172 -9.49 17.93 -17.86
C ASN A 172 -8.23 17.23 -17.36
N ARG A 173 -7.15 17.98 -17.10
CA ARG A 173 -5.92 17.46 -16.48
C ARG A 173 -6.22 16.84 -15.12
N LEU A 174 -6.92 17.55 -14.23
CA LEU A 174 -7.29 17.02 -12.91
C LEU A 174 -8.11 15.73 -13.00
N GLN A 175 -9.06 15.64 -13.93
CA GLN A 175 -9.86 14.44 -14.12
C GLN A 175 -9.00 13.25 -14.61
N GLN A 176 -8.08 13.49 -15.54
CA GLN A 176 -7.12 12.47 -16.00
C GLN A 176 -6.21 12.00 -14.86
N TYR A 177 -5.70 12.92 -14.05
CA TYR A 177 -4.88 12.59 -12.88
C TYR A 177 -5.68 11.82 -11.82
N SER A 178 -6.95 12.16 -11.59
CA SER A 178 -7.83 11.40 -10.70
C SER A 178 -7.98 9.95 -11.17
N ARG A 179 -8.22 9.71 -12.46
CA ARG A 179 -8.32 8.35 -13.01
C ARG A 179 -6.99 7.58 -12.89
N LYS A 180 -5.86 8.28 -13.08
CA LYS A 180 -4.52 7.72 -12.92
C LYS A 180 -4.26 7.31 -11.47
N THR A 181 -4.60 8.17 -10.50
CA THR A 181 -4.46 7.85 -9.07
C THR A 181 -5.32 6.65 -8.70
N ASP A 182 -6.58 6.60 -9.14
CA ASP A 182 -7.49 5.49 -8.84
C ASP A 182 -6.95 4.15 -9.37
N THR A 183 -6.42 4.16 -10.60
CA THR A 183 -5.80 2.97 -11.20
C THR A 183 -4.56 2.51 -10.44
N ILE A 184 -3.68 3.45 -10.04
CA ILE A 184 -2.48 3.14 -9.27
C ILE A 184 -2.86 2.54 -7.91
N THR A 185 -3.82 3.14 -7.21
CA THR A 185 -4.31 2.66 -5.91
C THR A 185 -4.92 1.26 -6.03
N PHE A 186 -5.72 1.02 -7.07
CA PHE A 186 -6.26 -0.30 -7.36
C PHE A 186 -5.16 -1.35 -7.57
N LEU A 187 -4.17 -1.06 -8.43
CA LEU A 187 -3.07 -1.98 -8.71
C LEU A 187 -2.21 -2.23 -7.47
N LYS A 188 -1.90 -1.20 -6.70
CA LYS A 188 -1.19 -1.31 -5.41
C LYS A 188 -1.92 -2.26 -4.47
N ASN A 189 -3.23 -2.07 -4.29
CA ASN A 189 -4.04 -2.90 -3.39
C ASN A 189 -4.18 -4.34 -3.91
N ALA A 190 -4.35 -4.54 -5.22
CA ALA A 190 -4.38 -5.86 -5.83
C ALA A 190 -3.07 -6.63 -5.59
N HIS A 191 -1.92 -5.96 -5.75
CA HIS A 191 -0.62 -6.57 -5.44
C HIS A 191 -0.44 -6.85 -3.94
N LYS A 192 -0.90 -5.96 -3.05
CA LYS A 192 -0.85 -6.18 -1.59
C LYS A 192 -1.67 -7.42 -1.19
N ASN A 193 -2.90 -7.53 -1.67
CA ASN A 193 -3.74 -8.71 -1.43
C ASN A 193 -3.11 -9.99 -1.98
N ARG A 194 -2.45 -9.90 -3.15
CA ARG A 194 -1.76 -11.04 -3.74
C ARG A 194 -0.55 -11.48 -2.90
N ILE A 195 0.17 -10.54 -2.28
CA ILE A 195 1.28 -10.84 -1.36
C ILE A 195 0.77 -11.63 -0.16
N ASP A 196 -0.32 -11.19 0.49
CA ASP A 196 -0.92 -11.89 1.63
C ASP A 196 -1.30 -13.35 1.28
N CYS A 197 -1.89 -13.55 0.09
CA CYS A 197 -2.23 -14.87 -0.43
C CYS A 197 -0.98 -15.74 -0.67
N LEU A 198 0.06 -15.18 -1.29
CA LEU A 198 1.31 -15.90 -1.56
C LEU A 198 2.04 -16.30 -0.28
N LEU A 199 2.10 -15.40 0.71
CA LEU A 199 2.67 -15.69 2.03
C LEU A 199 1.93 -16.85 2.71
N SER A 200 0.58 -16.80 2.73
CA SER A 200 -0.26 -17.88 3.26
C SER A 200 -0.01 -19.21 2.56
N LYS A 201 0.10 -19.18 1.23
CA LYS A 201 0.33 -20.37 0.40
C LYS A 201 1.70 -20.99 0.68
N ILE A 202 2.74 -20.17 0.69
CA ILE A 202 4.11 -20.61 0.98
C ILE A 202 4.18 -21.22 2.38
N MET A 203 3.53 -20.59 3.37
CA MET A 203 3.52 -21.10 4.74
C MET A 203 2.82 -22.47 4.84
N GLN A 204 1.70 -22.66 4.14
CA GLN A 204 0.99 -23.95 4.11
C GLN A 204 1.76 -25.03 3.36
N MET A 205 2.38 -24.70 2.22
CA MET A 205 3.22 -25.63 1.47
C MET A 205 4.45 -26.08 2.26
N LEU A 206 5.13 -25.15 2.95
CA LEU A 206 6.26 -25.49 3.82
C LEU A 206 5.81 -26.33 5.01
N SER A 207 4.68 -26.00 5.62
CA SER A 207 4.11 -26.79 6.72
C SER A 207 3.80 -28.22 6.28
N TYR A 208 3.21 -28.39 5.10
CA TYR A 208 2.93 -29.70 4.52
C TYR A 208 4.22 -30.46 4.21
N LEU A 209 5.21 -29.82 3.57
CA LEU A 209 6.50 -30.44 3.25
C LEU A 209 7.21 -30.95 4.53
N VAL A 210 7.20 -30.15 5.60
CA VAL A 210 7.75 -30.54 6.90
C VAL A 210 6.95 -31.69 7.53
N GLY A 211 5.62 -31.65 7.47
CA GLY A 211 4.75 -32.70 8.01
C GLY A 211 4.94 -34.05 7.31
N VAL A 212 4.96 -34.06 5.98
CA VAL A 212 5.17 -35.28 5.17
C VAL A 212 6.51 -35.92 5.47
N ILE A 213 7.58 -35.13 5.55
CA ILE A 213 8.94 -35.66 5.80
C ILE A 213 9.11 -36.13 7.24
N SER A 214 8.38 -35.54 8.19
CA SER A 214 8.36 -36.02 9.59
C SER A 214 7.66 -37.38 9.70
N PHE A 215 6.68 -37.65 8.84
CA PHE A 215 5.94 -38.91 8.81
C PHE A 215 6.72 -40.07 8.16
N ILE A 216 7.62 -39.77 7.22
CA ILE A 216 8.45 -40.77 6.52
C ILE A 216 9.65 -41.24 7.39
N LYS A 217 9.96 -40.53 8.48
CA LYS A 217 11.07 -40.86 9.40
C LYS A 217 10.67 -41.79 10.57
N ILE A 218 9.45 -42.34 10.56
CA ILE A 218 8.97 -43.40 11.47
C ILE A 218 8.95 -44.70 10.68
#